data_AF-A0ABD0TKF5-F1
#
_entry.id   AF-A0ABD0TKF5-F1
#
_cell.length_a   1.000
_cell.length_b   1.000
_cell.length_c   1.000
_cell.angle_alpha   90.00
_cell.angle_beta   90.00
_cell.angle_gamma   90.00
#
_symmetry.space_group_name_H-M   'P 1'
#
loop_
_entity.id
_entity.type
_entity.pdbx_description
1 polymer ?
#
loop_
_entity_poly.entity_id
_entity_poly.type
_entity_poly.pdbx_seq_one_letter_code
_entity_poly.pdbx_strand_id
1 'polypeptide(L)'
;MKYFVVLVFLSAFVYGRDEDYFRKLDALRPEAPCNSVGGVCTFAADCPLLTEESGLCPEQRSQGVECCYGVSRKETRCRRQGGECWPSDQRCGTEFKGASDCGRGEKCCILV
;
A
#
# COMPACT_ATOMS: atom_id res chain seq x y z
N MET A 1 12.56 -18.73 -29.23
CA MET A 1 11.11 -18.54 -29.03
C MET A 1 10.57 -19.17 -27.75
N LYS A 2 10.94 -20.42 -27.38
CA LYS A 2 10.47 -21.07 -26.14
C LYS A 2 10.72 -20.24 -24.86
N TYR A 3 11.92 -19.68 -24.70
CA TYR A 3 12.27 -18.84 -23.55
C TYR A 3 11.55 -17.49 -23.52
N PHE A 4 11.27 -16.90 -24.68
CA PHE A 4 10.58 -15.61 -24.78
C PHE A 4 9.12 -15.73 -24.31
N VAL A 5 8.46 -16.83 -24.68
CA VAL A 5 7.10 -17.14 -24.22
C VAL A 5 7.09 -17.34 -22.69
N VAL A 6 8.04 -18.10 -22.14
CA VAL A 6 8.15 -18.30 -20.68
C VAL A 6 8.37 -16.98 -19.93
N LEU A 7 9.24 -16.10 -20.43
CA LEU A 7 9.51 -14.80 -19.81
C LEU A 7 8.28 -13.88 -19.83
N VAL A 8 7.52 -13.86 -20.94
CA VAL A 8 6.27 -13.09 -21.06
C VAL A 8 5.18 -13.62 -20.13
N PHE A 9 5.06 -14.95 -19.99
CA PHE A 9 4.10 -15.53 -19.04
C PHE A 9 4.47 -15.23 -17.60
N LEU A 10 5.76 -15.32 -17.24
CA LEU A 10 6.23 -15.00 -15.88
C LEU A 10 6.03 -13.52 -15.55
N SER A 11 6.36 -12.61 -16.45
CA SER A 11 6.12 -11.18 -16.22
C SER A 11 4.62 -10.90 -16.08
N ALA A 12 3.77 -11.42 -16.97
CA ALA A 12 2.32 -11.24 -16.86
C ALA A 12 1.74 -11.82 -15.56
N PHE A 13 2.21 -12.98 -15.10
CA PHE A 13 1.76 -13.59 -13.84
C PHE A 13 2.19 -12.79 -12.61
N VAL A 14 3.39 -12.19 -12.64
CA VAL A 14 3.90 -11.36 -11.54
C VAL A 14 3.18 -10.01 -11.52
N TYR A 15 3.14 -9.30 -12.65
CA TYR A 15 2.46 -8.00 -12.75
C TYR A 15 0.96 -8.09 -12.44
N GLY A 16 0.28 -9.15 -12.88
CA GLY A 16 -1.14 -9.34 -12.59
C GLY A 16 -1.45 -9.58 -11.10
N ARG A 17 -0.51 -10.16 -10.34
CA ARG A 17 -0.69 -10.40 -8.90
C ARG A 17 -0.65 -9.12 -8.07
N ASP A 18 0.18 -8.15 -8.47
CA ASP A 18 0.31 -6.89 -7.75
C ASP A 18 -0.92 -5.98 -7.95
N GLU A 19 -1.45 -5.90 -9.18
CA GLU A 19 -2.68 -5.14 -9.44
C GLU A 19 -3.89 -5.68 -8.64
N ASP A 20 -4.05 -7.01 -8.60
CA ASP A 20 -5.10 -7.66 -7.82
C ASP A 20 -4.95 -7.38 -6.32
N TYR A 21 -3.72 -7.33 -5.81
CA TYR A 21 -3.47 -6.98 -4.41
C TYR A 21 -3.89 -5.54 -4.12
N PHE A 22 -3.42 -4.57 -4.92
CA PHE A 22 -3.75 -3.16 -4.72
C PHE A 22 -5.25 -2.88 -4.86
N ARG A 23 -5.93 -3.58 -5.76
CA ARG A 23 -7.39 -3.48 -5.90
C ARG A 23 -8.12 -3.95 -4.65
N LYS A 24 -7.68 -5.05 -4.03
CA LYS A 24 -8.25 -5.53 -2.76
C LYS A 24 -7.93 -4.59 -1.61
N LEU A 25 -6.71 -4.06 -1.56
CA LEU A 25 -6.30 -3.09 -0.55
C LEU A 25 -7.13 -1.79 -0.63
N ASP A 26 -7.36 -1.28 -1.85
CA ASP A 26 -8.20 -0.09 -2.09
C ASP A 26 -9.68 -0.30 -1.78
N ALA A 27 -10.14 -1.55 -1.77
CA ALA A 27 -11.51 -1.90 -1.41
C ALA A 27 -11.75 -1.95 0.11
N LEU A 28 -10.68 -1.91 0.91
CA LEU A 28 -10.81 -1.87 2.36
C LEU A 28 -11.38 -0.52 2.78
N ARG A 29 -12.44 -0.56 3.58
CA ARG A 29 -13.04 0.63 4.17
C ARG A 29 -12.49 0.88 5.57
N PRO A 30 -12.31 2.15 5.97
CA PRO A 30 -12.08 2.51 7.36
C PRO A 30 -13.27 2.08 8.23
N GLU A 31 -12.98 1.65 9.46
CA GLU A 31 -13.99 1.24 10.43
C GLU A 31 -13.84 2.09 11.70
N ALA A 32 -14.97 2.49 12.30
CA ALA A 32 -14.98 3.42 13.43
C ALA A 32 -14.12 2.97 14.63
N PRO A 33 -14.12 1.68 15.05
CA PRO A 33 -13.29 1.24 16.17
C PRO A 33 -11.80 1.44 15.89
N CYS A 34 -11.32 1.07 14.69
CA CYS A 34 -9.93 1.27 14.30
C CYS A 34 -9.55 2.75 14.18
N ASN A 35 -10.43 3.57 13.58
CA ASN A 35 -10.19 5.00 13.46
C ASN A 35 -10.13 5.71 14.83
N SER A 36 -10.91 5.25 15.81
CA SER A 36 -10.93 5.87 17.15
C SER A 36 -9.61 5.72 17.91
N VAL A 37 -8.80 4.72 17.57
CA VAL A 37 -7.45 4.54 18.13
C VAL A 37 -6.36 5.12 17.22
N GLY A 38 -6.73 5.83 16.15
CA GLY A 38 -5.80 6.39 15.17
C GLY A 38 -5.15 5.37 14.24
N GLY A 39 -5.73 4.17 14.11
CA GLY A 39 -5.25 3.13 13.22
C GLY A 39 -5.90 3.18 11.83
N VAL A 40 -5.44 2.28 10.96
CA VAL A 40 -6.03 2.03 9.63
C VAL A 40 -6.23 0.53 9.41
N CYS A 41 -7.35 0.17 8.78
CA CYS A 41 -7.63 -1.23 8.41
C CYS A 41 -6.76 -1.65 7.22
N THR A 42 -5.97 -2.70 7.38
CA THR A 42 -5.16 -3.29 6.30
C THR A 42 -5.03 -4.81 6.47
N PHE A 43 -4.43 -5.51 5.50
CA PHE A 43 -4.19 -6.94 5.65
C PHE A 43 -3.22 -7.21 6.79
N ALA A 44 -3.63 -8.04 7.75
CA ALA A 44 -2.84 -8.33 8.95
C ALA A 44 -1.43 -8.86 8.62
N ALA A 45 -1.31 -9.62 7.52
CA ALA A 45 -0.04 -10.15 7.04
C ALA A 45 0.95 -9.07 6.57
N ASP A 46 0.45 -7.90 6.17
CA ASP A 46 1.26 -6.79 5.65
C ASP A 46 1.27 -5.58 6.61
N CYS A 47 0.82 -5.79 7.85
CA CYS A 47 0.76 -4.77 8.87
C CYS A 47 2.17 -4.30 9.28
N PRO A 48 2.45 -2.99 9.32
CA PRO A 48 3.72 -2.49 9.85
C PRO A 48 3.82 -2.74 11.35
N LEU A 49 2.76 -2.39 12.08
CA LEU A 49 2.62 -2.49 13.52
C LEU A 49 1.13 -2.67 13.85
N LEU A 50 0.79 -3.76 14.55
CA LEU A 50 -0.57 -4.02 15.01
C LEU A 50 -0.94 -3.04 16.14
N THR A 51 -2.23 -2.71 16.23
CA THR A 51 -2.76 -2.03 17.42
C THR A 51 -2.70 -2.95 18.64
N GLU A 52 -2.70 -2.35 19.84
CA GLU A 52 -2.72 -3.12 21.10
C GLU A 52 -3.99 -3.98 21.21
N GLU A 53 -5.12 -3.42 20.78
CA GLU A 53 -6.39 -4.12 20.69
C GLU A 53 -6.58 -4.74 19.30
N SER A 54 -6.98 -6.01 19.26
CA SER A 54 -7.29 -6.74 18.03
C SER A 54 -8.79 -6.72 17.70
N GLY A 55 -9.15 -6.94 16.45
CA GLY A 55 -10.53 -7.05 16.00
C GLY A 55 -11.23 -5.71 15.81
N LEU A 56 -10.46 -4.63 15.61
CA LEU A 56 -11.00 -3.28 15.43
C LEU A 56 -11.48 -2.99 13.99
N CYS A 57 -11.29 -3.95 13.08
CA CYS A 57 -11.90 -4.00 11.75
C CYS A 57 -12.87 -5.21 11.63
N PRO A 58 -13.92 -5.30 12.48
CA PRO A 58 -14.76 -6.49 12.59
C PRO A 58 -15.46 -6.88 11.28
N GLU A 59 -15.83 -5.91 10.47
CA GLU A 59 -16.62 -6.13 9.25
C GLU A 59 -15.81 -6.80 8.14
N GLN A 60 -14.48 -6.64 8.18
CA GLN A 60 -13.55 -7.13 7.16
C GLN A 60 -12.61 -8.21 7.68
N ARG A 61 -12.75 -8.59 8.95
CA ARG A 61 -11.90 -9.59 9.62
C ARG A 61 -11.87 -10.94 8.90
N SER A 62 -12.98 -11.36 8.30
CA SER A 62 -13.06 -12.60 7.49
C SER A 62 -12.15 -12.58 6.26
N GLN A 63 -11.70 -11.41 5.83
CA GLN A 63 -10.77 -11.21 4.71
C GLN A 63 -9.31 -11.14 5.18
N GLY A 64 -9.03 -11.38 6.47
CA GLY A 64 -7.69 -11.27 7.05
C GLY A 64 -7.25 -9.83 7.30
N VAL A 65 -8.20 -8.92 7.47
CA VAL A 65 -7.96 -7.49 7.75
C VAL A 65 -7.90 -7.26 9.26
N GLU A 66 -6.99 -6.41 9.69
CA GLU A 66 -6.83 -5.98 11.07
C GLU A 66 -6.45 -4.49 11.13
N CYS A 67 -6.58 -3.89 12.31
CA CYS A 67 -6.19 -2.51 12.56
C CYS A 67 -4.68 -2.37 12.82
N CYS A 68 -4.06 -1.39 12.17
CA CYS A 68 -2.62 -1.16 12.19
C CYS A 68 -2.27 0.31 12.41
N TYR A 69 -1.14 0.55 13.10
CA TYR A 69 -0.50 1.87 13.16
C TYR A 69 0.36 2.10 11.91
N GLY A 70 -0.31 2.40 10.81
CA GLY A 70 0.30 2.69 9.52
C GLY A 70 -0.27 1.84 8.38
N VAL A 71 -0.02 2.28 7.15
CA VAL A 71 -0.48 1.61 5.94
C VAL A 71 0.29 0.30 5.68
N SER A 72 -0.25 -0.56 4.81
CA SER A 72 0.39 -1.81 4.40
C SER A 72 1.86 -1.63 4.02
N ARG A 73 2.73 -2.55 4.46
CA ARG A 73 4.15 -2.62 4.04
C ARG A 73 4.31 -2.82 2.53
N LYS A 74 3.28 -3.32 1.85
CA LYS A 74 3.26 -3.49 0.39
C LYS A 74 2.68 -2.29 -0.35
N GLU A 75 2.18 -1.28 0.36
CA GLU A 75 1.73 -0.06 -0.29
C GLU A 75 2.92 0.72 -0.84
N THR A 76 3.11 0.69 -2.14
CA THR A 76 4.20 1.41 -2.83
C THR A 76 3.71 2.66 -3.53
N ARG A 77 2.41 2.97 -3.53
CA ARG A 77 1.88 4.15 -4.23
C ARG A 77 2.00 5.37 -3.32
N CYS A 78 2.68 6.40 -3.82
CA CYS A 78 2.94 7.66 -3.13
C CYS A 78 1.68 8.29 -2.56
N ARG A 79 0.62 8.38 -3.36
CA ARG A 79 -0.66 8.98 -2.93
C ARG A 79 -1.34 8.21 -1.81
N ARG A 80 -1.12 6.89 -1.72
CA ARG A 80 -1.65 6.04 -0.65
C ARG A 80 -0.78 6.05 0.61
N GLN A 81 0.48 6.47 0.47
CA GLN A 81 1.38 6.78 1.59
C GLN A 81 1.17 8.18 2.18
N GLY A 82 0.17 8.94 1.69
CA GLY A 82 -0.07 10.33 2.14
C GLY A 82 0.92 11.34 1.53
N GLY A 83 1.51 11.01 0.39
CA GLY A 83 2.41 11.88 -0.35
C GLY A 83 1.89 12.34 -1.72
N GLU A 84 2.71 13.13 -2.39
CA GLU A 84 2.51 13.59 -3.76
C GLU A 84 3.80 13.47 -4.58
N CYS A 85 3.67 13.15 -5.88
CA CYS A 85 4.82 13.07 -6.78
C CYS A 85 5.21 14.48 -7.22
N TRP A 86 6.43 14.91 -6.87
CA TRP A 86 6.99 16.19 -7.26
C TRP A 86 8.21 16.02 -8.17
N PRO A 87 8.58 17.03 -8.97
CA PRO A 87 9.86 17.06 -9.67
C PRO A 87 11.04 16.76 -8.75
N SER A 88 12.01 15.99 -9.24
CA SER A 88 13.14 15.50 -8.43
C SER A 88 14.03 16.62 -7.90
N ASP A 89 14.10 17.75 -8.60
CA ASP A 89 14.84 18.95 -8.25
C ASP A 89 14.14 19.82 -7.18
N GLN A 90 12.83 19.64 -7.00
CA GLN A 90 12.07 20.32 -5.95
C GLN A 90 12.42 19.73 -4.58
N ARG A 91 12.60 20.56 -3.55
CA ARG A 91 12.89 20.10 -2.18
C ARG A 91 11.61 19.67 -1.47
N CYS A 92 11.71 18.59 -0.70
CA CYS A 92 10.69 18.10 0.22
C CYS A 92 11.30 17.82 1.60
N GLY A 93 10.47 17.78 2.65
CA GLY A 93 10.92 17.41 3.99
C GLY A 93 11.25 15.92 4.08
N THR A 94 10.23 15.08 3.89
CA THR A 94 10.35 13.62 3.93
C THR A 94 10.10 13.03 2.54
N GLU A 95 11.03 12.21 2.08
CA GLU A 95 10.94 11.52 0.78
C GLU A 95 10.65 10.03 0.98
N PHE A 96 9.67 9.49 0.24
CA PHE A 96 9.41 8.06 0.17
C PHE A 96 10.02 7.46 -1.10
N LYS A 97 11.11 6.71 -0.94
CA LYS A 97 11.88 6.15 -2.07
C LYS A 97 11.24 4.93 -2.72
N GLY A 98 10.24 4.32 -2.08
CA GLY A 98 9.56 3.11 -2.57
C GLY A 98 8.42 3.39 -3.56
N ALA A 99 8.28 4.61 -4.05
CA ALA A 99 7.15 5.03 -4.86
C ALA A 99 7.12 4.34 -6.23
N SER A 100 6.04 3.61 -6.51
CA SER A 100 5.84 2.91 -7.79
C SER A 100 4.99 3.68 -8.79
N ASP A 101 4.31 4.75 -8.37
CA ASP A 101 3.35 5.53 -9.17
C ASP A 101 3.85 6.92 -9.57
N CYS A 102 5.07 7.30 -9.19
CA CYS A 102 5.71 8.54 -9.67
C CYS A 102 6.38 8.33 -11.02
N GLY A 103 6.29 9.34 -11.89
CA GLY A 103 6.87 9.35 -13.21
C GLY A 103 8.40 9.45 -13.21
N ARG A 104 8.99 9.36 -14.40
CA ARG A 104 10.45 9.60 -14.55
C ARG A 104 10.76 11.05 -14.23
N GLY A 105 11.76 11.27 -13.38
CA GLY A 105 12.14 12.61 -12.95
C GLY A 105 11.26 13.15 -11.82
N GLU A 106 10.36 12.33 -11.27
CA GLU A 106 9.58 12.66 -10.08
C GLU A 106 10.03 11.82 -8.88
N LYS A 107 9.75 12.31 -7.68
CA LYS A 107 9.94 11.62 -6.41
C LYS A 107 8.71 11.79 -5.53
N CYS A 108 8.49 10.86 -4.61
CA CYS A 108 7.38 10.96 -3.68
C CYS A 108 7.74 11.79 -2.45
N CYS A 109 7.01 12.87 -2.25
CA CYS A 109 7.14 13.78 -1.12
C CYS A 109 6.00 13.51 -0.13
N ILE A 110 6.32 13.12 1.10
CA ILE A 110 5.32 12.89 2.14
C ILE A 110 4.83 14.23 2.68
N LEU A 111 3.51 14.38 2.82
CA LEU A 111 2.85 15.64 3.18
C LEU A 111 2.43 15.74 4.66
N VAL A 112 2.73 14.73 5.47
CA VAL A 112 2.39 14.67 6.91
C VAL A 112 3.51 15.15 7.81
#